data_AF-A0AAD4T0B0-F1
#
_entry.id   AF-A0AAD4T0B0-F1
#
_cell.length_a   1.000
_cell.length_b   1.000
_cell.length_c   1.000
_cell.angle_alpha   90.00
_cell.angle_beta   90.00
_cell.angle_gamma   90.00
#
_symmetry.space_group_name_H-M   'P 1'
#
loop_
_entity.id
_entity.type
_entity.pdbx_description
1 polymer ?
#
loop_
_entity_poly.entity_id
_entity_poly.type
_entity_poly.pdbx_seq_one_letter_code
_entity_poly.pdbx_strand_id
1 'polypeptide(L)'
;MGAGSQINLSKRIYSLLGDVICQAAFGQKCDENEELLSLIKQLINMAGGFDIADIFPSLKFIHIISGMKLKLENLFHKVDKILETIIRKHLEHRAALKDNKMHELKEDLLDVILRVQEQGGLDFPITNENIKAVIGVFIILSH
;
A
#
# COMPACT_ATOMS: atom_id res chain seq x y z
N MET A 1 36.35 19.18 -15.44
CA MET A 1 36.27 18.14 -14.40
C MET A 1 34.82 18.04 -13.96
N GLY A 2 34.11 17.00 -14.40
CA GLY A 2 32.68 16.84 -14.09
C GLY A 2 32.53 16.32 -12.67
N ALA A 3 31.97 17.13 -11.78
CA ALA A 3 31.64 16.70 -10.42
C ALA A 3 30.56 15.61 -10.49
N GLY A 4 30.91 14.37 -10.14
CA GLY A 4 29.94 13.31 -9.94
C GLY A 4 29.03 13.70 -8.78
N SER A 5 27.72 13.82 -9.01
CA SER A 5 26.77 14.10 -7.93
C SER A 5 26.62 12.86 -7.04
N GLN A 6 26.50 13.08 -5.73
CA GLN A 6 26.29 11.99 -4.77
C GLN A 6 24.90 11.37 -5.01
N ILE A 7 24.85 10.07 -5.29
CA ILE A 7 23.61 9.34 -5.53
C ILE A 7 23.20 8.60 -4.25
N ASN A 8 21.97 8.84 -3.78
CA ASN A 8 21.37 8.04 -2.71
C ASN A 8 20.83 6.72 -3.29
N LEU A 9 21.65 5.67 -3.24
CA LEU A 9 21.32 4.36 -3.80
C LEU A 9 20.09 3.73 -3.12
N SER A 10 19.98 3.85 -1.78
CA SER A 10 18.83 3.33 -1.04
C SER A 10 17.53 3.93 -1.56
N LYS A 11 17.45 5.25 -1.73
CA LYS A 11 16.26 5.92 -2.27
C LYS A 11 15.88 5.36 -3.65
N ARG A 12 16.86 5.12 -4.52
CA ARG A 12 16.62 4.56 -5.87
C ARG A 12 16.12 3.12 -5.81
N ILE A 13 16.70 2.28 -4.96
CA ILE A 13 16.26 0.88 -4.80
C ILE A 13 14.82 0.85 -4.26
N TYR A 14 14.50 1.66 -3.24
CA TYR A 14 13.13 1.75 -2.71
C TYR A 14 12.12 2.17 -3.78
N SER A 15 12.43 3.20 -4.56
CA SER A 15 11.58 3.66 -5.67
C SER A 15 11.39 2.57 -6.74
N LEU A 16 12.45 1.87 -7.13
CA LEU A 16 12.36 0.75 -8.08
C LEU A 16 11.52 -0.40 -7.56
N LEU A 17 11.66 -0.76 -6.27
CA LEU A 17 10.86 -1.81 -5.65
C LEU A 17 9.38 -1.43 -5.63
N GLY A 18 9.04 -0.20 -5.26
CA GLY A 18 7.64 0.23 -5.34
C GLY A 18 7.10 0.27 -6.76
N ASP A 19 7.92 0.64 -7.74
CA ASP A 19 7.49 0.63 -9.15
C ASP A 19 7.14 -0.80 -9.58
N VAL A 20 7.95 -1.79 -9.19
CA VAL A 20 7.70 -3.22 -9.46
C VAL A 20 6.45 -3.71 -8.73
N ILE A 21 6.28 -3.35 -7.46
CA ILE A 21 5.12 -3.73 -6.65
C ILE A 21 3.84 -3.13 -7.25
N CYS A 22 3.84 -1.83 -7.58
CA CYS A 22 2.72 -1.17 -8.24
C CYS A 22 2.39 -1.83 -9.58
N GLN A 23 3.41 -2.12 -10.39
CA GLN A 23 3.24 -2.77 -11.69
C GLN A 23 2.65 -4.19 -11.57
N ALA A 24 2.99 -4.93 -10.52
CA ALA A 24 2.48 -6.27 -10.25
C ALA A 24 1.08 -6.25 -9.62
N ALA A 25 0.84 -5.35 -8.67
CA ALA A 25 -0.40 -5.26 -7.92
C ALA A 25 -1.52 -4.58 -8.72
N PHE A 26 -1.16 -3.58 -9.53
CA PHE A 26 -2.10 -2.65 -10.17
C PHE A 26 -1.87 -2.50 -11.68
N GLY A 27 -0.98 -3.29 -12.29
CA GLY A 27 -0.80 -3.29 -13.74
C GLY A 27 -0.15 -2.02 -14.32
N GLN A 28 0.16 -1.03 -13.48
CA GLN A 28 0.78 0.25 -13.86
C GLN A 28 1.71 0.77 -12.76
N LYS A 29 2.57 1.73 -13.11
CA LYS A 29 3.27 2.52 -12.10
C LYS A 29 2.25 3.36 -11.33
N CYS A 30 2.38 3.45 -10.01
CA CYS A 30 1.58 4.41 -9.26
C CYS A 30 2.21 5.79 -9.38
N ASP A 31 1.47 6.79 -9.81
CA ASP A 31 1.94 8.18 -9.70
C ASP A 31 2.13 8.56 -8.22
N GLU A 32 1.32 7.93 -7.34
CA GLU A 32 1.40 8.03 -5.88
C GLU A 32 2.51 7.15 -5.27
N ASN A 33 3.34 6.45 -6.06
CA ASN A 33 4.28 5.45 -5.56
C ASN A 33 5.31 6.02 -4.58
N GLU A 34 5.86 7.20 -4.85
CA GLU A 34 6.83 7.82 -3.93
C GLU A 34 6.18 8.19 -2.58
N GLU A 35 4.94 8.66 -2.59
CA GLU A 35 4.19 8.99 -1.37
C GLU A 35 3.80 7.72 -0.61
N LEU A 36 3.25 6.73 -1.30
CA LEU A 36 2.85 5.44 -0.73
C LEU A 36 4.05 4.72 -0.09
N LEU A 37 5.18 4.61 -0.79
CA LEU A 37 6.41 4.03 -0.26
C LEU A 37 6.95 4.81 0.94
N SER A 38 6.90 6.14 0.90
CA SER A 38 7.34 6.98 2.02
C SER A 38 6.48 6.76 3.26
N LEU A 39 5.15 6.67 3.09
CA LEU A 39 4.21 6.41 4.17
C LEU A 39 4.38 5.00 4.74
N ILE A 40 4.55 3.99 3.89
CA ILE A 40 4.77 2.60 4.33
C ILE A 40 6.10 2.45 5.05
N LYS A 41 7.16 3.11 4.58
CA LYS A 41 8.44 3.13 5.29
C LYS A 41 8.31 3.77 6.67
N GLN A 42 7.57 4.87 6.79
CA GLN A 42 7.28 5.47 8.09
C GLN A 42 6.45 4.55 8.97
N LEU A 43 5.48 3.83 8.40
CA LEU A 43 4.65 2.85 9.08
C LEU A 43 5.50 1.69 9.64
N ILE A 44 6.36 1.09 8.81
CA ILE A 44 7.28 0.01 9.21
C ILE A 44 8.24 0.50 10.30
N ASN A 45 8.82 1.69 10.14
CA ASN A 45 9.73 2.25 11.15
C ASN A 45 9.04 2.50 12.50
N MET A 46 7.77 2.91 12.49
CA MET A 46 7.01 3.09 13.74
C MET A 46 6.52 1.75 14.31
N ALA A 47 6.17 0.78 13.47
CA ALA A 47 5.76 -0.56 13.90
C ALA A 47 6.94 -1.40 14.43
N GLY A 48 8.15 -1.17 13.90
CA GLY A 48 9.40 -1.81 14.34
C GLY A 48 10.16 -1.03 15.40
N GLY A 49 9.75 0.20 15.71
CA GLY A 49 10.30 0.98 16.81
C GLY A 49 9.79 0.43 18.13
N PHE A 50 10.69 -0.11 18.96
CA PHE A 50 10.39 -0.61 20.30
C PHE A 50 9.37 0.26 21.01
N ASP A 51 8.22 -0.33 21.29
CA ASP A 51 7.28 0.26 22.19
C ASP A 51 7.87 0.15 23.60
N ILE A 52 8.28 1.28 24.18
CA ILE A 52 8.79 1.33 25.55
C ILE A 52 7.73 0.79 26.53
N ALA A 53 6.44 0.83 26.17
CA ALA A 53 5.37 0.24 26.97
C ALA A 53 5.28 -1.29 26.86
N ASP A 54 5.76 -1.91 25.77
CA ASP A 54 5.86 -3.37 25.63
C ASP A 54 6.97 -3.95 26.53
N ILE A 55 8.05 -3.18 26.76
CA ILE A 55 9.13 -3.56 27.69
C ILE A 55 8.80 -3.17 29.13
N PHE A 56 8.11 -2.05 29.36
CA PHE A 56 7.75 -1.56 30.69
C PHE A 56 6.25 -1.26 30.78
N PRO A 57 5.43 -2.24 31.22
CA PRO A 57 3.98 -2.10 31.35
C PRO A 57 3.50 -0.96 32.28
N SER A 58 4.38 -0.47 33.15
CA SER A 58 4.13 0.67 34.04
C SER A 58 4.24 2.04 33.33
N LEU A 59 4.77 2.08 32.10
CA LEU A 59 4.98 3.29 31.31
C LEU A 59 3.93 3.48 30.21
N LYS A 60 2.77 2.82 30.28
CA LYS A 60 1.66 2.96 29.30
C LYS A 60 1.22 4.41 29.05
N PHE A 61 1.44 5.32 30.01
CA PHE A 61 1.15 6.75 29.85
C PHE A 61 2.10 7.44 28.84
N ILE A 62 3.27 6.87 28.55
CA ILE A 62 4.21 7.38 27.53
C ILE A 62 3.57 7.35 26.14
N HIS A 63 2.71 6.39 25.81
CA HIS A 63 1.98 6.41 24.53
C HIS A 63 1.07 7.62 24.35
N ILE A 64 0.44 8.02 25.46
CA ILE A 64 -0.50 9.14 25.47
C ILE A 64 0.28 10.45 25.38
N ILE A 65 1.42 10.56 26.07
CA ILE A 65 2.31 11.73 26.01
C ILE A 65 3.05 11.82 24.66
N SER A 66 3.49 10.70 24.09
CA SER A 66 4.38 10.68 22.92
C SER A 66 3.67 11.05 21.62
N GLY A 67 2.33 11.02 21.60
CA GLY A 67 1.53 11.23 20.39
C GLY A 67 1.76 10.16 19.32
N MET A 68 2.43 9.06 19.64
CA MET A 68 2.76 7.99 18.68
C MET A 68 1.50 7.33 18.13
N LYS A 69 0.50 7.08 18.98
CA LYS A 69 -0.79 6.52 18.55
C LYS A 69 -1.47 7.40 17.49
N LEU A 70 -1.56 8.71 17.75
CA LEU A 70 -2.14 9.67 16.80
C LEU A 70 -1.35 9.76 15.48
N LYS A 71 -0.01 9.70 15.56
CA LYS A 71 0.85 9.67 14.36
C LYS A 71 0.63 8.39 13.54
N LEU A 72 0.49 7.25 14.22
CA LEU A 72 0.22 5.96 13.61
C LEU A 72 -1.17 5.91 12.94
N GLU A 73 -2.22 6.37 13.63
CA GLU A 73 -3.57 6.49 13.08
C GLU A 73 -3.60 7.41 11.85
N ASN A 74 -2.91 8.56 11.90
CA ASN A 74 -2.80 9.46 10.75
C ASN A 74 -2.07 8.82 9.56
N LEU A 75 -1.04 8.02 9.81
CA LEU A 75 -0.31 7.32 8.74
C LEU A 75 -1.15 6.21 8.13
N PHE A 76 -1.86 5.41 8.94
CA PHE A 76 -2.84 4.45 8.43
C PHE A 76 -3.92 5.12 7.59
N HIS A 77 -4.49 6.24 8.04
CA HIS A 77 -5.52 6.96 7.29
C HIS A 77 -5.03 7.47 5.93
N LYS A 78 -3.77 7.92 5.83
CA LYS A 78 -3.18 8.34 4.55
C LYS A 78 -2.98 7.17 3.59
N VAL A 79 -2.45 6.05 4.09
CA VAL A 79 -2.27 4.82 3.28
C VAL A 79 -3.63 4.32 2.79
N ASP A 80 -4.62 4.28 3.67
CA ASP A 80 -5.99 3.87 3.38
C ASP A 80 -6.60 4.67 2.22
N LYS A 81 -6.51 6.01 2.29
CA LYS A 81 -7.00 6.92 1.24
C LYS A 81 -6.32 6.71 -0.13
N ILE A 82 -5.02 6.41 -0.13
CA ILE A 82 -4.29 6.10 -1.37
C ILE A 82 -4.81 4.79 -1.96
N LEU A 83 -4.93 3.73 -1.14
CA LEU A 83 -5.45 2.44 -1.59
C LEU A 83 -6.88 2.54 -2.11
N GLU A 84 -7.75 3.30 -1.45
CA GLU A 84 -9.11 3.57 -1.93
C GLU A 84 -9.10 4.26 -3.31
N THR A 85 -8.20 5.22 -3.50
CA THR A 85 -8.05 5.93 -4.78
C THR A 85 -7.63 4.97 -5.90
N ILE A 86 -6.69 4.06 -5.62
CA ILE A 86 -6.24 3.04 -6.57
C ILE A 86 -7.39 2.08 -6.92
N ILE A 87 -8.08 1.54 -5.91
CA ILE A 87 -9.23 0.63 -6.11
C ILE A 87 -10.30 1.31 -6.98
N ARG A 88 -10.63 2.57 -6.69
CA ARG A 88 -11.62 3.32 -7.47
C ARG A 88 -11.18 3.51 -8.93
N LYS A 89 -9.93 3.92 -9.18
CA LYS A 89 -9.38 4.08 -10.54
C LYS A 89 -9.47 2.76 -11.33
N HIS A 90 -9.16 1.63 -10.69
CA HIS A 90 -9.28 0.31 -11.31
C HIS A 90 -10.72 -0.06 -11.66
N LEU A 91 -11.68 0.20 -10.76
CA LEU A 91 -13.10 -0.04 -11.02
C LEU A 91 -13.62 0.81 -12.19
N GLU A 92 -13.24 2.09 -12.25
CA GLU A 92 -13.58 2.99 -13.35
C GLU A 92 -13.01 2.50 -14.69
N HIS A 93 -11.75 2.05 -14.69
CA HIS A 93 -11.11 1.49 -15.88
C HIS A 93 -11.79 0.21 -16.37
N ARG A 94 -12.08 -0.73 -15.47
CA ARG A 94 -12.80 -1.97 -15.78
C ARG A 94 -14.19 -1.70 -16.36
N ALA A 95 -14.92 -0.72 -15.81
CA ALA A 95 -16.24 -0.34 -16.32
C ALA A 95 -16.15 0.17 -17.76
N ALA A 96 -15.17 1.04 -18.07
CA ALA A 96 -14.95 1.55 -19.42
C ALA A 96 -14.57 0.47 -20.45
N LEU A 97 -13.94 -0.61 -19.99
CA LEU A 97 -13.53 -1.72 -20.85
C LEU A 97 -14.61 -2.77 -21.06
N LYS A 98 -15.54 -2.96 -20.11
CA LYS A 98 -16.72 -3.83 -20.31
C LYS A 98 -17.58 -3.36 -21.51
N ASP A 99 -17.56 -2.07 -21.82
CA ASP A 99 -18.24 -1.49 -23.00
C ASP A 99 -17.54 -1.80 -24.33
N ASN A 100 -16.23 -2.10 -24.31
CA ASN A 100 -15.44 -2.48 -25.47
C ASN A 100 -15.10 -3.97 -25.44
N LYS A 101 -15.98 -4.81 -26.00
CA LYS A 101 -15.95 -6.30 -26.01
C LYS A 101 -14.69 -6.99 -26.60
N MET A 102 -13.57 -6.30 -26.79
CA MET A 102 -12.44 -6.80 -27.59
C MET A 102 -11.06 -6.51 -26.97
N HIS A 103 -10.88 -6.70 -25.67
CA HIS A 103 -9.54 -6.77 -25.10
C HIS A 103 -9.42 -7.91 -24.09
N GLU A 104 -8.55 -8.89 -24.39
CA GLU A 104 -7.88 -9.69 -23.37
C GLU A 104 -7.05 -8.73 -22.53
N LEU A 105 -7.62 -8.26 -21.43
CA LEU A 105 -6.90 -7.48 -20.45
C LEU A 105 -5.87 -8.38 -19.79
N LYS A 106 -4.63 -7.91 -19.75
CA LYS A 106 -3.62 -8.45 -18.85
C LYS A 106 -4.08 -8.17 -17.43
N GLU A 107 -4.70 -9.15 -16.79
CA GLU A 107 -5.19 -9.03 -15.41
C GLU A 107 -4.02 -8.84 -14.44
N ASP A 108 -4.14 -7.85 -13.56
CA ASP A 108 -3.26 -7.70 -12.40
C ASP A 108 -3.87 -8.32 -11.12
N LEU A 109 -3.14 -8.27 -10.01
CA LEU A 109 -3.60 -8.85 -8.74
C LEU A 109 -4.92 -8.23 -8.27
N LEU A 110 -5.06 -6.90 -8.35
CA LEU A 110 -6.28 -6.20 -7.95
C LEU A 110 -7.45 -6.62 -8.85
N ASP A 111 -7.22 -6.80 -10.14
CA ASP A 111 -8.24 -7.29 -11.06
C ASP A 111 -8.75 -8.68 -10.70
N VAL A 112 -7.84 -9.59 -10.34
CA VAL A 112 -8.19 -10.94 -9.89
C VAL A 112 -9.04 -10.88 -8.63
N ILE A 113 -8.63 -10.10 -7.63
CA ILE A 113 -9.35 -10.00 -6.36
C ILE A 113 -10.74 -9.38 -6.57
N LEU A 114 -10.86 -8.32 -7.38
CA LEU A 114 -12.14 -7.69 -7.71
C LEU A 114 -13.07 -8.65 -8.47
N ARG A 115 -12.52 -9.47 -9.38
CA ARG A 115 -13.31 -10.49 -10.08
C ARG A 115 -13.84 -11.55 -9.11
N VAL A 116 -13.02 -12.03 -8.18
CA VAL A 116 -13.45 -12.99 -7.16
C VAL A 116 -14.52 -12.37 -6.25
N GLN A 117 -14.39 -11.08 -5.90
CA GLN A 117 -15.41 -10.33 -5.17
C GLN A 117 -16.73 -10.25 -5.95
N GLU A 118 -16.70 -9.96 -7.26
CA GLU A 118 -17.88 -9.88 -8.13
C GLU A 118 -18.55 -11.25 -8.37
N GLN A 119 -17.76 -12.32 -8.56
CA GLN A 119 -18.26 -13.67 -8.84
C GLN A 119 -18.95 -14.30 -7.63
N GLY A 120 -18.54 -13.91 -6.41
CA GLY A 120 -19.02 -14.54 -5.18
C GLY A 120 -18.61 -16.01 -5.08
N GLY A 121 -19.33 -16.79 -4.27
CA GLY A 121 -19.09 -18.23 -4.11
C GLY A 121 -18.08 -18.62 -3.04
N LEU A 122 -17.58 -17.64 -2.26
CA LEU A 122 -16.85 -17.87 -1.02
C LEU A 122 -17.83 -17.92 0.16
N ASP A 123 -17.49 -18.69 1.20
CA ASP A 123 -18.27 -18.78 2.44
C ASP A 123 -18.42 -17.42 3.14
N PHE A 124 -17.52 -16.49 2.84
CA PHE A 124 -17.56 -15.10 3.29
C PHE A 124 -17.31 -14.15 2.11
N PRO A 125 -18.04 -13.02 2.03
CA PRO A 125 -17.82 -12.04 0.98
C PRO A 125 -16.46 -11.34 1.16
N ILE A 126 -15.73 -11.15 0.06
CA ILE A 126 -14.55 -10.27 0.05
C ILE A 126 -15.04 -8.82 0.16
N THR A 127 -14.57 -8.11 1.17
CA THR A 127 -14.82 -6.68 1.36
C THR A 127 -13.64 -5.85 0.88
N ASN A 128 -13.85 -4.56 0.63
CA ASN A 128 -12.75 -3.64 0.27
C ASN A 128 -11.66 -3.59 1.36
N GLU A 129 -12.02 -3.79 2.63
CA GLU A 129 -11.03 -3.91 3.71
C GLU A 129 -10.13 -5.14 3.53
N ASN A 130 -10.67 -6.26 3.07
CA ASN A 130 -9.87 -7.45 2.75
C ASN A 130 -8.90 -7.16 1.59
N ILE A 131 -9.36 -6.45 0.55
CA ILE A 131 -8.53 -6.06 -0.59
C ILE A 131 -7.38 -5.14 -0.12
N LYS A 132 -7.70 -4.09 0.65
CA LYS A 132 -6.71 -3.16 1.21
C LYS A 132 -5.69 -3.88 2.09
N ALA A 133 -6.12 -4.84 2.91
CA ALA A 133 -5.23 -5.64 3.75
C ALA A 133 -4.26 -6.51 2.94
N VAL A 134 -4.74 -7.22 1.91
CA VAL A 134 -3.89 -8.07 1.05
C VAL A 134 -2.85 -7.23 0.30
N ILE A 135 -3.26 -6.10 -0.26
CA ILE A 135 -2.35 -5.16 -0.91
C ILE A 135 -1.31 -4.63 0.10
N GLY A 136 -1.75 -4.24 1.30
CA GLY A 136 -0.87 -3.78 2.37
C GLY A 136 0.19 -4.82 2.73
N VAL A 137 -0.20 -6.09 2.90
CA VAL A 137 0.73 -7.20 3.18
C VAL A 137 1.71 -7.40 2.02
N PHE A 138 1.26 -7.37 0.77
CA PHE A 138 2.11 -7.52 -0.41
C PHE A 138 3.20 -6.42 -0.50
N ILE A 139 2.83 -5.17 -0.17
CA ILE A 139 3.79 -4.06 -0.16
C ILE A 139 4.77 -4.18 1.03
N ILE A 140 4.30 -4.61 2.21
CA ILE A 140 5.16 -4.76 3.40
C ILE A 140 6.18 -5.89 3.21
N LEU A 141 5.79 -7.04 2.64
CA LEU A 141 6.67 -8.21 2.46
C LEU A 141 7.81 -7.99 1.45
N SER A 142 7.76 -6.92 0.67
CA SER A 142 8.76 -6.59 -0.35
C SER A 142 9.89 -5.68 0.18
N HIS A 143 9.92 -5.40 1.48
CA HIS A 143 10.91 -4.57 2.18
C HIS A 143 11.45 -5.22 3.44
#